data_AF-A0AAJ3HFM1-F1
#
_entry.id   AF-A0AAJ3HFM1-F1
#
_cell.length_a   1.000
_cell.length_b   1.000
_cell.length_c   1.000
_cell.angle_alpha   90.00
_cell.angle_beta   90.00
_cell.angle_gamma   90.00
#
_symmetry.space_group_name_H-M   'P 1'
#
loop_
_entity.id
_entity.type
_entity.pdbx_description
1 polymer ?
#
loop_
_entity_poly.entity_id
_entity_poly.type
_entity_poly.pdbx_seq_one_letter_code
_entity_poly.pdbx_strand_id
1 'polypeptide(L)'
;MNTPDLSSPALEQALKSLIVRETEKQDDVDMAAFADDSPLFGPESPVGLDSLDALQITVALQARYGVRLNGDRMVRKHMMNVRDLAAFIREQHGA
;
A
#
# COMPACT_ATOMS: atom_id res chain seq x y z
N MET A 1 8.68 5.28 -19.81
CA MET A 1 9.53 4.85 -18.68
C MET A 1 8.92 5.44 -17.41
N ASN A 2 8.05 4.69 -16.72
CA ASN A 2 7.59 5.07 -15.38
C ASN A 2 8.46 4.28 -14.40
N THR A 3 9.68 4.75 -14.15
CA THR A 3 10.48 4.27 -13.03
C THR A 3 9.82 4.81 -11.77
N PRO A 4 9.27 3.96 -10.89
CA PRO A 4 8.74 4.44 -9.62
C PRO A 4 9.90 5.04 -8.82
N ASP A 5 9.73 6.29 -8.38
CA ASP A 5 10.68 6.89 -7.44
C ASP A 5 10.52 6.21 -6.08
N LEU A 6 11.57 5.50 -5.66
CA LEU A 6 11.60 4.71 -4.42
C LEU A 6 12.10 5.53 -3.22
N SER A 7 12.22 6.85 -3.36
CA SER A 7 12.63 7.74 -2.27
C SER A 7 11.47 7.91 -1.28
N SER A 8 11.76 7.95 0.02
CA SER A 8 10.81 8.52 0.99
C SER A 8 10.80 10.04 0.79
N PRO A 9 9.66 10.73 0.57
CA PRO A 9 8.25 10.32 0.76
C PRO A 9 7.47 9.95 -0.53
N ALA A 10 8.13 9.94 -1.69
CA ALA A 10 7.49 9.72 -2.99
C ALA A 10 6.85 8.33 -3.10
N LEU A 11 7.55 7.30 -2.60
CA LEU A 11 7.02 5.93 -2.59
C LEU A 11 5.76 5.83 -1.72
N GLU A 12 5.79 6.42 -0.53
CA GLU A 12 4.65 6.42 0.37
C GLU A 12 3.45 7.09 -0.29
N GLN A 13 3.63 8.28 -0.89
CA GLN A 13 2.56 8.96 -1.63
C GLN A 13 2.03 8.14 -2.81
N ALA A 14 2.91 7.48 -3.57
CA ALA A 14 2.52 6.62 -4.68
C ALA A 14 1.71 5.40 -4.21
N LEU A 15 2.10 4.81 -3.08
CA LEU A 15 1.36 3.71 -2.45
C LEU A 15 0.01 4.18 -1.94
N LYS A 16 -0.05 5.32 -1.24
CA LYS A 16 -1.31 5.90 -0.77
C LYS A 16 -2.28 6.12 -1.93
N SER A 17 -1.80 6.78 -2.99
CA SER A 17 -2.58 7.03 -4.20
C SER A 17 -3.02 5.74 -4.90
N LEU A 18 -2.17 4.72 -4.93
CA LEU A 18 -2.51 3.41 -5.48
C LEU A 18 -3.59 2.72 -4.63
N ILE A 19 -3.42 2.68 -3.31
CA ILE A 19 -4.38 2.06 -2.39
C ILE A 19 -5.74 2.72 -2.56
N VAL A 20 -5.86 4.04 -2.38
CA VAL A 20 -7.16 4.71 -2.45
C VAL A 20 -7.81 4.62 -3.84
N ARG A 21 -7.01 4.49 -4.90
CA ARG A 21 -7.50 4.33 -6.26
C ARG A 21 -8.01 2.92 -6.52
N GLU A 22 -7.25 1.89 -6.12
CA GLU A 22 -7.63 0.49 -6.33
C GLU A 22 -8.84 0.10 -5.47
N THR A 23 -9.01 0.75 -4.33
CA THR A 23 -10.12 0.50 -3.39
C THR A 23 -11.26 1.50 -3.56
N GLU A 24 -11.15 2.41 -4.52
CA GLU A 24 -12.12 3.48 -4.80
C GLU A 24 -12.44 4.38 -3.58
N LYS A 25 -11.52 4.45 -2.62
CA LYS A 25 -11.63 5.20 -1.35
C LYS A 25 -11.11 6.64 -1.44
N GLN A 26 -10.73 7.13 -2.62
CA GLN A 26 -10.12 8.45 -2.80
C GLN A 26 -10.97 9.63 -2.30
N ASP A 27 -12.30 9.46 -2.26
CA ASP A 27 -13.27 10.48 -1.81
C ASP A 27 -13.57 10.34 -0.30
N ASP A 28 -13.36 9.15 0.26
CA ASP A 28 -13.65 8.79 1.66
C ASP A 28 -12.42 8.96 2.56
N VAL A 29 -11.21 8.84 1.97
CA VAL A 29 -9.93 8.87 2.67
C VAL A 29 -9.14 10.10 2.25
N ASP A 30 -8.86 10.95 3.24
CA ASP A 30 -8.02 12.11 3.03
C ASP A 30 -6.54 11.72 3.07
N MET A 31 -5.81 11.95 1.97
CA MET A 31 -4.38 11.61 1.87
C MET A 31 -3.50 12.35 2.89
N ALA A 32 -3.94 13.51 3.39
CA ALA A 32 -3.24 14.26 4.43
C ALA A 32 -3.55 13.73 5.84
N ALA A 33 -4.76 13.20 6.07
CA ALA A 33 -5.11 12.49 7.30
C ALA A 33 -4.53 11.07 7.35
N PHE A 34 -4.20 10.51 6.18
CA PHE A 34 -3.65 9.18 6.04
C PHE A 34 -2.16 9.14 6.43
N ALA A 35 -1.90 8.89 7.71
CA ALA A 35 -0.53 8.73 8.20
C ALA A 35 0.12 7.46 7.67
N ASP A 36 1.44 7.50 7.43
CA ASP A 36 2.21 6.34 6.97
C ASP A 36 2.28 5.20 8.00
N ASP A 37 2.10 5.52 9.29
CA ASP A 37 2.09 4.57 10.40
C ASP A 37 0.67 4.07 10.76
N SER A 38 -0.38 4.68 10.17
CA SER A 38 -1.77 4.31 10.46
C SER A 38 -2.12 2.94 9.92
N PRO A 39 -2.97 2.17 10.64
CA PRO A 39 -3.43 0.89 10.18
C PRO A 39 -4.26 1.05 8.89
N LEU A 40 -4.05 0.13 7.94
CA LEU A 40 -4.76 0.05 6.66
C LEU A 40 -5.97 -0.91 6.72
N PHE A 41 -5.82 -2.01 7.46
CA PHE A 41 -6.83 -3.07 7.59
C PHE A 41 -7.48 -3.11 8.97
N GLY A 42 -8.74 -3.54 8.97
CA GLY A 42 -9.49 -3.81 10.19
C GLY A 42 -10.33 -2.64 10.69
N PRO A 43 -11.08 -2.84 11.78
CA PRO A 43 -12.11 -1.90 12.25
C PRO A 43 -11.55 -0.59 12.80
N GLU A 44 -10.27 -0.56 13.16
CA GLU A 44 -9.57 0.62 13.67
C GLU A 44 -8.91 1.44 12.54
N SER A 45 -8.98 0.96 11.29
CA SER A 45 -8.36 1.63 10.15
C SER A 45 -9.25 2.75 9.61
N PRO A 46 -8.70 3.96 9.38
CA PRO A 46 -9.44 5.06 8.75
C PRO A 46 -9.90 4.74 7.32
N VAL A 47 -9.24 3.80 6.64
CA VAL A 47 -9.60 3.36 5.28
C VAL A 47 -10.61 2.22 5.29
N GLY A 48 -10.60 1.41 6.36
CA GLY A 48 -11.46 0.23 6.51
C GLY A 48 -11.31 -0.76 5.36
N LEU A 49 -10.07 -1.13 4.99
CA LEU A 49 -9.83 -2.10 3.92
C LEU A 49 -10.32 -3.49 4.31
N ASP A 50 -10.96 -4.16 3.36
CA ASP A 50 -11.43 -5.53 3.49
C ASP A 50 -10.52 -6.52 2.73
N SER A 51 -10.82 -7.82 2.83
CA SER A 51 -10.03 -8.88 2.20
C SER A 51 -9.97 -8.76 0.67
N LEU A 52 -11.01 -8.18 0.05
CA LEU A 52 -11.05 -7.94 -1.39
C LEU A 52 -10.08 -6.83 -1.81
N ASP A 53 -10.05 -5.74 -1.06
CA ASP A 53 -9.15 -4.62 -1.30
C ASP A 53 -7.68 -5.05 -1.23
N ALA A 54 -7.34 -5.87 -0.23
CA ALA A 54 -6.00 -6.42 -0.05
C ALA A 54 -5.50 -7.15 -1.31
N LEU A 55 -6.40 -7.92 -1.95
CA LEU A 55 -6.10 -8.65 -3.16
C LEU A 55 -5.86 -7.71 -4.33
N GLN A 56 -6.72 -6.70 -4.53
CA GLN A 56 -6.55 -5.71 -5.61
C GLN A 56 -5.24 -4.95 -5.47
N ILE A 57 -4.94 -4.44 -4.28
CA ILE A 57 -3.69 -3.73 -4.02
C ILE A 57 -2.49 -4.63 -4.27
N THR A 58 -2.52 -5.89 -3.80
CA THR A 58 -1.43 -6.85 -4.04
C THR A 58 -1.18 -7.07 -5.54
N VAL A 59 -2.25 -7.23 -6.32
CA VAL A 59 -2.14 -7.40 -7.78
C VAL A 59 -1.59 -6.13 -8.44
N ALA A 60 -2.06 -4.95 -8.03
CA ALA A 60 -1.59 -3.67 -8.55
C ALA A 60 -0.12 -3.42 -8.21
N LEU A 61 0.32 -3.77 -6.99
CA LEU A 61 1.72 -3.70 -6.58
C LEU A 61 2.59 -4.64 -7.40
N GLN A 62 2.14 -5.87 -7.62
CA GLN A 62 2.84 -6.82 -8.47
C GLN A 62 2.97 -6.32 -9.91
N ALA A 63 1.93 -5.70 -10.45
CA ALA A 63 1.96 -5.16 -11.81
C ALA A 63 2.86 -3.92 -11.94
N ARG A 64 2.89 -3.06 -10.90
CA ARG A 64 3.52 -1.74 -10.96
C ARG A 64 4.96 -1.72 -10.45
N TYR A 65 5.24 -2.52 -9.42
CA TYR A 65 6.55 -2.65 -8.78
C TYR A 65 7.17 -4.04 -9.03
N GLY A 66 6.40 -5.06 -9.42
CA GLY A 66 6.95 -6.42 -9.56
C GLY A 66 7.09 -7.17 -8.24
N VAL A 67 6.58 -6.61 -7.14
CA VAL A 67 6.63 -7.22 -5.81
C VAL A 67 5.52 -8.24 -5.62
N ARG A 68 5.83 -9.39 -5.01
CA ARG A 68 4.84 -10.44 -4.72
C ARG A 68 4.62 -10.58 -3.22
N LEU A 69 3.42 -10.24 -2.76
CA LEU A 69 2.95 -10.57 -1.42
C LEU A 69 2.20 -11.91 -1.49
N ASN A 70 2.90 -13.01 -1.23
CA ASN A 70 2.30 -14.34 -1.26
C ASN A 70 1.68 -14.70 0.10
N GLY A 71 0.34 -14.65 0.15
CA GLY A 71 -0.47 -15.17 1.26
C GLY A 71 -1.04 -14.08 2.17
N ASP A 72 -2.24 -14.35 2.69
CA ASP A 72 -3.00 -13.45 3.57
C ASP A 72 -2.17 -12.97 4.77
N ARG A 73 -1.32 -13.85 5.32
CA ARG A 73 -0.45 -13.52 6.45
C ARG A 73 0.65 -12.50 6.09
N MET A 74 1.27 -12.59 4.90
CA MET A 74 2.25 -11.60 4.46
C MET A 74 1.57 -10.27 4.14
N VAL A 75 0.45 -10.32 3.43
CA VAL A 75 -0.36 -9.14 3.11
C VAL A 75 -0.77 -8.41 4.37
N ARG A 76 -1.37 -9.09 5.36
CA ARG A 76 -1.74 -8.46 6.63
C ARG A 76 -0.54 -7.94 7.44
N LYS A 77 0.61 -8.62 7.35
CA LYS A 77 1.81 -8.21 8.08
C LYS A 77 2.47 -6.98 7.47
N HIS A 78 2.63 -6.95 6.14
CA HIS A 78 3.35 -5.89 5.43
C HIS A 78 2.44 -4.77 4.93
N MET A 79 1.16 -5.03 4.72
CA MET A 79 0.16 -3.99 4.45
C MET A 79 -0.55 -3.55 5.73
N MET A 80 0.09 -3.67 6.89
CA MET A 80 -0.49 -3.15 8.13
C MET A 80 -0.53 -1.62 8.10
N ASN A 81 0.53 -0.98 7.60
CA ASN A 81 0.61 0.46 7.38
C ASN A 81 1.43 0.75 6.11
N VAL A 82 1.34 1.97 5.59
CA VAL A 82 2.01 2.35 4.32
C VAL A 82 3.53 2.29 4.46
N ARG A 83 4.04 2.58 5.66
CA ARG A 83 5.46 2.52 5.98
C ARG A 83 6.04 1.12 5.81
N ASP A 84 5.42 0.09 6.38
CA ASP A 84 5.91 -1.30 6.26
C ASP A 84 5.86 -1.77 4.81
N LEU A 85 4.80 -1.40 4.09
CA LEU A 85 4.65 -1.69 2.67
C LEU A 85 5.74 -1.02 1.83
N ALA A 86 6.01 0.27 2.10
CA ALA A 86 7.08 1.02 1.44
C ALA A 86 8.46 0.41 1.74
N ALA A 87 8.72 0.03 2.99
CA ALA A 87 9.95 -0.63 3.39
C ALA A 87 10.14 -1.95 2.63
N PHE A 88 9.10 -2.80 2.58
CA PHE A 88 9.12 -4.07 1.84
C PHE A 88 9.44 -3.87 0.35
N ILE A 89 8.80 -2.89 -0.29
CA ILE A 89 9.05 -2.59 -1.72
C ILE A 89 10.49 -2.12 -1.92
N ARG A 90 11.01 -1.27 -1.03
CA ARG A 90 12.40 -0.82 -1.10
C ARG A 90 13.38 -1.97 -0.91
N GLU A 91 13.12 -2.90 0.00
CA GLU A 91 13.95 -4.10 0.15
C GLU A 91 13.93 -4.97 -1.12
N GLN A 92 12.79 -5.08 -1.81
CA GLN A 92 12.71 -5.84 -3.05
C GLN A 92 13.40 -5.17 -4.25
N HIS A 93 13.43 -3.84 -4.30
CA HIS A 93 14.05 -3.08 -5.39
C HIS A 93 15.48 -2.60 -5.13
N GLY A 94 15.91 -2.59 -3.86
CA GLY A 94 17.21 -2.10 -3.40
C GLY A 94 18.27 -3.19 -3.25
N ALA A 95 18.04 -4.39 -3.80
CA ALA A 95 18.98 -5.51 -3.85
C ALA A 95 19.55 -5.72 -5.26
#